data_AF-A0A258CKV3-F1
#
_entry.id   AF-A0A258CKV3-F1
#
_cell.length_a   1.000
_cell.length_b   1.000
_cell.length_c   1.000
_cell.angle_alpha   90.00
_cell.angle_beta   90.00
_cell.angle_gamma   90.00
#
_symmetry.space_group_name_H-M   'P 1'
#
loop_
_entity.id
_entity.type
_entity.pdbx_description
1 polymer ?
#
loop_
_entity_poly.entity_id
_entity_poly.type
_entity_poly.pdbx_seq_one_letter_code
_entity_poly.pdbx_strand_id
1 'polypeptide(L)'
;MDLATLIGMVGAIGFIVMAMIIGSAGDPGMFGDLVSVLIVVGGSVFVVLSKFTLAGFLGAGKAAAKAFMFKIEAPEELIEKAVQLGDSARKGGFLALEEADIPNAFMQKGINMLVDGHDADVVRATLQKDISLTEKRHENAIAVFKSLGDVAPAMGMIGTLIGLVAMLSNMDDPKAIGPAMA
;
A
#
# COMPACT_ATOMS: atom_id res chain seq x y z
N MET A 1 -4.26 11.35 3.89
CA MET A 1 -2.80 11.20 3.88
C MET A 1 -2.20 11.90 5.09
N ASP A 2 -1.36 11.20 5.84
CA ASP A 2 -0.57 11.81 6.91
C ASP A 2 0.52 12.72 6.30
N LEU A 3 0.65 13.93 6.85
CA LEU A 3 1.63 14.91 6.40
C LEU A 3 3.05 14.35 6.52
N ALA A 4 3.33 13.53 7.53
CA ALA A 4 4.64 12.90 7.70
C ALA A 4 4.96 11.91 6.56
N THR A 5 3.98 11.14 6.09
CA THR A 5 4.17 10.20 4.95
C THR A 5 4.48 10.97 3.66
N LEU A 6 3.77 12.08 3.43
CA LEU A 6 3.98 12.90 2.23
C LEU A 6 5.35 13.59 2.26
N ILE A 7 5.68 14.26 3.37
CA ILE A 7 6.97 14.96 3.53
C ILE A 7 8.13 13.97 3.46
N GLY A 8 8.03 12.82 4.11
CA GLY A 8 9.08 11.79 4.09
C GLY A 8 9.36 11.28 2.68
N MET A 9 8.32 10.95 1.91
CA MET A 9 8.45 10.44 0.55
C MET A 9 8.99 11.51 -0.42
N VAL A 10 8.44 12.73 -0.37
CA VAL A 10 8.90 13.85 -1.22
C VAL A 10 10.33 14.24 -0.86
N GLY A 11 10.67 14.27 0.43
CA GLY A 11 12.02 14.54 0.89
C GLY A 11 13.03 13.51 0.39
N ALA A 12 12.73 12.21 0.53
CA ALA A 12 13.60 11.13 0.07
C ALA A 12 13.85 11.21 -1.45
N ILE A 13 12.79 11.35 -2.25
CA ILE A 13 12.90 11.48 -3.71
C ILE A 13 13.68 12.77 -4.07
N GLY A 14 13.38 13.89 -3.40
CA GLY A 14 14.03 15.17 -3.64
C GLY A 14 15.54 15.12 -3.41
N PHE A 15 16.01 14.51 -2.33
CA PHE A 15 17.44 14.34 -2.07
C PHE A 15 18.12 13.42 -3.09
N ILE A 16 17.46 12.34 -3.53
CA ILE A 16 17.99 11.45 -4.58
C ILE A 16 18.16 12.21 -5.90
N VAL A 17 17.13 12.95 -6.33
CA VAL A 17 17.15 13.73 -7.57
C VAL A 17 18.19 14.85 -7.48
N MET A 18 18.30 15.53 -6.33
CA MET A 18 19.32 16.56 -6.11
C MET A 18 20.73 15.97 -6.22
N ALA A 19 20.96 14.79 -5.65
CA ALA A 19 22.24 14.08 -5.77
C ALA A 19 22.54 13.69 -7.23
N MET A 20 21.54 13.23 -7.99
CA MET A 20 21.69 12.92 -9.42
C MET A 20 22.11 14.16 -10.22
N ILE A 21 21.43 15.30 -10.03
CA ILE A 21 21.71 16.55 -10.78
C ILE A 21 23.11 17.10 -10.44
N ILE A 22 23.49 17.10 -9.16
CA ILE A 22 24.81 17.56 -8.72
C ILE A 22 25.91 16.61 -9.22
N GLY A 23 25.65 15.29 -9.18
CA GLY A 23 26.62 14.27 -9.57
C GLY A 23 26.83 14.11 -11.07
N SER A 24 25.82 14.39 -11.90
CA SER A 24 25.88 14.19 -13.36
C SER A 24 26.20 15.45 -14.17
N ALA A 25 26.71 16.51 -13.53
CA ALA A 25 26.97 17.80 -14.17
C ALA A 25 25.77 18.39 -14.95
N GLY A 26 24.54 18.03 -14.56
CA GLY A 26 23.31 18.57 -15.12
C GLY A 26 22.62 17.74 -16.21
N ASP A 27 23.04 16.50 -16.48
CA ASP A 27 22.31 15.57 -17.36
C ASP A 27 21.70 14.39 -16.58
N PRO A 28 20.41 14.45 -16.22
CA PRO A 28 19.71 13.33 -15.57
C PRO A 28 19.43 12.15 -16.51
N GLY A 29 19.51 12.35 -17.83
CA GLY A 29 19.21 11.32 -18.84
C GLY A 29 20.14 10.12 -18.78
N MET A 30 21.35 10.31 -18.25
CA MET A 30 22.36 9.26 -18.06
C MET A 30 21.92 8.15 -17.09
N PHE A 31 20.98 8.41 -16.16
CA PHE A 31 20.50 7.38 -15.22
C PHE A 31 19.29 6.60 -15.74
N GLY A 32 18.78 6.94 -16.94
CA GLY A 32 17.60 6.35 -17.53
C GLY A 32 17.94 5.29 -18.56
N ASP A 33 18.05 4.02 -18.14
CA ASP A 33 18.20 2.88 -19.04
C ASP A 33 16.94 2.00 -19.07
N LEU A 34 16.42 1.78 -20.28
CA LEU A 34 15.21 0.98 -20.49
C LEU A 34 15.44 -0.50 -20.10
N VAL A 35 16.65 -1.03 -20.31
CA VAL A 35 16.97 -2.44 -19.99
C VAL A 35 16.94 -2.64 -18.48
N SER A 36 17.55 -1.74 -17.73
CA SER A 36 17.57 -1.73 -16.26
C SER A 36 16.15 -1.61 -15.68
N VAL A 37 15.29 -0.75 -16.24
CA VAL A 37 13.89 -0.65 -15.84
C VAL A 37 13.12 -1.95 -16.09
N LEU A 38 13.32 -2.59 -17.26
CA LEU A 38 12.66 -3.85 -17.58
C LEU A 38 13.08 -4.99 -16.63
N ILE A 39 14.37 -5.09 -16.31
CA ILE A 39 14.89 -6.12 -15.40
C ILE A 39 14.37 -5.88 -13.97
N VAL A 40 14.53 -4.66 -13.44
CA VAL A 40 14.19 -4.37 -12.06
C VAL A 40 12.68 -4.27 -11.87
N VAL A 41 11.99 -3.42 -12.63
CA VAL A 41 10.54 -3.21 -12.45
C VAL A 41 9.76 -4.38 -13.01
N GLY A 42 10.01 -4.74 -14.28
CA GLY A 42 9.30 -5.84 -14.93
C GLY A 42 9.57 -7.17 -14.23
N GLY A 43 10.85 -7.52 -14.03
CA GLY A 43 11.23 -8.76 -13.37
C GLY A 43 10.68 -8.87 -11.94
N SER A 44 10.77 -7.81 -11.13
CA SER A 44 10.25 -7.85 -9.75
C SER A 44 8.74 -8.04 -9.71
N VAL A 45 8.00 -7.38 -10.62
CA VAL A 45 6.54 -7.52 -10.70
C VAL A 45 6.16 -8.97 -11.03
N PHE A 46 6.81 -9.60 -12.02
CA PHE A 46 6.50 -10.99 -12.39
C PHE A 46 6.94 -12.00 -11.34
N VAL A 47 8.07 -11.79 -10.67
CA VAL A 47 8.50 -12.63 -9.54
C VAL A 47 7.50 -12.55 -8.40
N VAL A 48 7.04 -11.34 -8.03
CA VAL A 48 6.02 -11.18 -7.00
C VAL A 48 4.68 -11.74 -7.46
N LEU A 49 4.30 -11.59 -8.72
CA LEU A 49 3.09 -12.19 -9.27
C LEU A 49 3.11 -13.73 -9.17
N SER A 50 4.28 -14.35 -9.26
CA SER A 50 4.42 -15.80 -9.06
C SER A 50 4.22 -16.25 -7.61
N LYS A 51 4.41 -15.34 -6.64
CA LYS A 51 4.31 -15.61 -5.19
C LYS A 51 2.90 -15.41 -4.63
N PHE A 52 2.05 -14.63 -5.30
CA PHE A 52 0.70 -14.28 -4.82
C PHE A 52 -0.38 -14.65 -5.84
N THR A 53 -1.61 -14.80 -5.38
CA THR A 53 -2.74 -14.94 -6.30
C THR A 53 -2.98 -13.63 -7.06
N LEU A 54 -3.46 -13.72 -8.30
CA LEU A 54 -3.76 -12.53 -9.12
C LEU A 54 -4.74 -11.58 -8.42
N ALA A 55 -5.74 -12.13 -7.72
CA ALA A 55 -6.68 -11.35 -6.92
C ALA A 55 -6.00 -10.62 -5.74
N GLY A 56 -5.04 -11.26 -5.07
CA GLY A 56 -4.26 -10.66 -3.99
C GLY A 56 -3.36 -9.53 -4.49
N PHE A 57 -2.67 -9.73 -5.61
CA PHE A 57 -1.80 -8.72 -6.22
C PHE A 57 -2.58 -7.49 -6.68
N LEU A 58 -3.69 -7.68 -7.42
CA LEU A 58 -4.55 -6.57 -7.86
C LEU A 58 -5.24 -5.88 -6.68
N GLY A 59 -5.60 -6.64 -5.63
CA GLY A 59 -6.14 -6.11 -4.38
C GLY A 59 -5.15 -5.22 -3.64
N ALA A 60 -3.86 -5.55 -3.66
CA ALA A 60 -2.80 -4.75 -3.06
C ALA A 60 -2.69 -3.36 -3.72
N GLY A 61 -2.81 -3.29 -5.04
CA GLY A 61 -2.84 -2.00 -5.76
C GLY A 61 -3.97 -1.08 -5.27
N LYS A 62 -5.17 -1.61 -5.08
CA LYS A 62 -6.31 -0.85 -4.50
C LYS A 62 -6.04 -0.43 -3.06
N ALA A 63 -5.41 -1.30 -2.26
CA ALA A 63 -5.06 -0.98 -0.88
C ALA A 63 -4.03 0.16 -0.80
N ALA A 64 -3.05 0.22 -1.71
CA ALA A 64 -2.10 1.33 -1.79
C ALA A 64 -2.79 2.66 -2.13
N ALA A 65 -3.70 2.65 -3.12
CA ALA A 65 -4.48 3.85 -3.43
C ALA A 65 -5.29 4.34 -2.21
N LYS A 66 -5.89 3.42 -1.45
CA LYS A 66 -6.59 3.74 -0.20
C LYS A 66 -5.63 4.27 0.87
N ALA A 67 -4.42 3.74 0.98
CA ALA A 67 -3.42 4.24 1.96
C ALA A 67 -3.09 5.73 1.74
N PHE A 68 -3.02 6.19 0.48
CA PHE A 68 -2.77 7.60 0.19
C PHE A 68 -4.02 8.50 0.37
N MET A 69 -5.20 8.01 -0.01
CA MET A 69 -6.43 8.82 0.01
C MET A 69 -7.19 8.79 1.34
N PHE A 70 -7.04 7.75 2.16
CA PHE A 70 -7.87 7.57 3.34
C PHE A 70 -7.52 8.58 4.44
N LYS A 71 -8.57 9.14 5.04
CA LYS A 71 -8.51 9.92 6.26
C LYS A 71 -9.14 9.06 7.35
N ILE A 72 -8.37 8.79 8.41
CA ILE A 72 -8.88 8.09 9.58
C ILE A 72 -9.90 9.00 10.27
N GLU A 73 -11.06 8.45 10.62
CA GLU A 73 -12.05 9.12 11.47
C GLU A 73 -11.47 9.32 12.86
N ALA A 74 -11.72 10.49 13.47
CA ALA A 74 -11.19 10.79 14.79
C ALA A 74 -11.81 9.83 15.83
N PRO A 75 -11.00 9.11 16.64
CA PRO A 75 -11.53 8.23 17.67
C PRO A 75 -12.48 8.93 18.64
N GLU A 76 -12.25 10.22 18.90
CA GLU A 76 -13.05 11.05 19.79
C GLU A 76 -14.49 11.22 19.25
N GLU A 77 -14.63 11.49 17.95
CA GLU A 77 -15.94 11.63 17.27
C GLU A 77 -16.72 10.31 17.32
N LEU A 78 -16.02 9.17 17.16
CA LEU A 78 -16.63 7.85 17.25
C LEU A 78 -17.10 7.51 18.67
N ILE A 79 -16.33 7.87 19.70
CA ILE A 79 -16.71 7.66 21.10
C ILE A 79 -17.95 8.49 21.43
N GLU A 80 -17.96 9.78 21.07
CA GLU A 80 -19.10 10.65 21.33
C GLU A 80 -20.36 10.11 20.65
N LYS A 81 -20.24 9.69 19.39
CA LYS A 81 -21.36 9.10 18.66
C LYS A 81 -21.85 7.79 19.27
N ALA A 82 -20.95 6.93 19.75
CA ALA A 82 -21.33 5.69 20.44
C ALA A 82 -22.10 5.96 21.74
N VAL A 83 -21.69 6.98 22.51
CA VAL A 83 -22.41 7.40 23.72
C VAL A 83 -23.79 7.95 23.37
N GLN A 84 -23.89 8.83 22.36
CA GLN A 84 -25.17 9.37 21.89
C GLN A 84 -26.14 8.27 21.45
N LEU A 85 -25.66 7.27 20.70
CA LEU A 85 -26.46 6.11 20.29
C LEU A 85 -26.92 5.28 21.51
N GLY A 86 -26.03 5.08 22.49
CA GLY A 86 -26.38 4.39 23.74
C GLY A 86 -27.48 5.09 24.53
N ASP A 87 -27.43 6.41 24.63
CA ASP A 87 -28.47 7.20 25.30
C ASP A 87 -29.81 7.17 24.55
N SER A 88 -29.78 7.23 23.22
CA SER A 88 -30.97 7.08 22.37
C SER A 88 -31.60 5.70 22.52
N ALA A 89 -30.80 4.64 22.50
CA ALA A 89 -31.27 3.27 22.71
C ALA A 89 -31.91 3.08 24.09
N ARG A 90 -31.36 3.72 25.13
CA ARG A 90 -31.90 3.64 26.50
C ARG A 90 -33.26 4.33 26.63
N LYS A 91 -33.49 5.43 25.90
CA LYS A 91 -34.74 6.21 25.96
C LYS A 91 -35.83 5.68 25.02
N GLY A 92 -35.46 5.27 23.81
CA GLY A 92 -36.39 4.91 22.73
C GLY A 92 -36.28 3.47 22.22
N GLY A 93 -35.43 2.64 22.83
CA GLY A 93 -35.21 1.26 22.39
C GLY A 93 -34.49 1.18 21.05
N PHE A 94 -34.56 0.00 20.40
CA PHE A 94 -33.88 -0.23 19.11
C PHE A 94 -34.47 0.59 17.96
N LEU A 95 -35.74 0.96 18.01
CA LEU A 95 -36.39 1.78 16.97
C LEU A 95 -35.75 3.18 16.84
N ALA A 96 -35.30 3.74 17.97
CA ALA A 96 -34.60 5.02 17.99
C ALA A 96 -33.18 4.96 17.37
N LEU A 97 -32.62 3.77 17.18
CA LEU A 97 -31.34 3.58 16.50
C LEU A 97 -31.49 3.51 14.98
N GLU A 98 -32.67 3.15 14.47
CA GLU A 98 -32.96 3.08 13.04
C GLU A 98 -33.02 4.47 12.39
N GLU A 99 -33.54 5.45 13.14
CA GLU A 99 -33.64 6.85 12.71
C GLU A 99 -32.32 7.64 12.88
N ALA A 100 -31.31 7.05 13.54
CA ALA A 100 -30.06 7.73 13.83
C ALA A 100 -29.14 7.75 12.59
N ASP A 101 -28.72 8.94 12.17
CA ASP A 101 -27.72 9.08 11.11
C ASP A 101 -26.34 8.60 11.61
N ILE A 102 -25.82 7.56 10.97
CA ILE A 102 -24.55 6.91 11.31
C ILE A 102 -23.63 6.97 10.09
N PRO A 103 -22.66 7.91 10.06
CA PRO A 103 -21.78 8.07 8.90
C PRO A 103 -20.79 6.91 8.72
N ASN A 104 -20.42 6.24 9.82
CA ASN A 104 -19.49 5.13 9.78
C ASN A 104 -20.19 3.83 9.37
N ALA A 105 -19.90 3.34 8.16
CA ALA A 105 -20.53 2.14 7.61
C ALA A 105 -20.32 0.87 8.44
N PHE A 106 -19.20 0.75 9.17
CA PHE A 106 -18.94 -0.39 10.04
C PHE A 106 -19.83 -0.35 11.29
N MET A 107 -19.97 0.83 11.90
CA MET A 107 -20.87 1.04 13.04
C MET A 107 -22.33 0.84 12.63
N GLN A 108 -22.74 1.36 11.47
CA GLN A 108 -24.10 1.20 10.93
C GLN A 108 -24.46 -0.28 10.75
N LYS A 109 -23.54 -1.10 10.24
CA LYS A 109 -23.74 -2.55 10.10
C LYS A 109 -24.04 -3.22 11.44
N GLY A 110 -23.33 -2.85 12.50
CA GLY A 110 -23.57 -3.37 13.85
C GLY A 110 -24.94 -2.96 14.40
N ILE A 111 -25.31 -1.69 14.22
CA ILE A 111 -26.62 -1.17 14.64
C ILE A 111 -27.76 -1.87 13.90
N ASN A 112 -27.66 -2.06 12.58
CA ASN A 112 -28.68 -2.76 11.80
C ASN A 112 -28.92 -4.18 12.32
N MET A 113 -27.85 -4.93 12.65
CA MET A 113 -28.01 -6.27 13.20
C MET A 113 -28.72 -6.27 14.57
N LEU A 114 -28.50 -5.24 15.38
CA LEU A 114 -29.21 -5.07 16.67
C LEU A 114 -30.68 -4.71 16.46
N VAL A 115 -31.00 -3.84 15.49
CA VAL A 115 -32.38 -3.49 15.12
C VAL A 115 -33.12 -4.71 14.56
N ASP A 116 -32.44 -5.56 13.79
CA ASP A 116 -32.95 -6.84 13.28
C ASP A 116 -33.17 -7.90 14.39
N GLY A 117 -32.80 -7.59 15.64
CA GLY A 117 -33.04 -8.46 16.80
C GLY A 117 -32.04 -9.59 16.99
N HIS A 118 -30.84 -9.49 16.42
CA HIS A 118 -29.78 -10.48 16.66
C HIS A 118 -29.23 -10.37 18.08
N ASP A 119 -28.88 -11.52 18.68
CA ASP A 119 -28.22 -11.55 19.99
C ASP A 119 -26.89 -10.81 19.99
N ALA A 120 -26.59 -10.13 21.11
CA ALA A 120 -25.37 -9.34 21.26
C ALA A 120 -24.09 -10.15 21.00
N ASP A 121 -24.07 -11.44 21.36
CA ASP A 121 -22.93 -12.33 21.12
C ASP A 121 -22.74 -12.62 19.63
N VAL A 122 -23.83 -12.78 18.88
CA VAL A 122 -23.79 -12.99 17.41
C VAL A 122 -23.31 -11.73 16.71
N VAL A 123 -23.81 -10.56 17.11
CA VAL A 123 -23.37 -9.27 16.58
C VAL A 123 -21.88 -9.06 16.85
N ARG A 124 -21.44 -9.29 18.10
CA ARG A 124 -20.03 -9.17 18.50
C ARG A 124 -19.15 -10.12 17.69
N ALA A 125 -19.51 -11.41 17.61
CA ALA A 125 -18.74 -12.40 16.87
C ALA A 125 -18.64 -12.05 15.38
N THR A 126 -19.73 -11.57 14.78
CA THR A 126 -19.76 -11.17 13.37
C THR A 126 -18.88 -9.95 13.10
N LEU A 127 -18.98 -8.90 13.93
CA LEU A 127 -18.14 -7.70 13.79
C LEU A 127 -16.66 -8.00 14.05
N GLN A 128 -16.34 -8.81 15.06
CA GLN A 128 -14.96 -9.27 15.31
C GLN A 128 -14.40 -10.06 14.12
N LYS A 129 -15.23 -10.92 13.52
CA LYS A 129 -14.84 -11.67 12.33
C LYS A 129 -14.58 -10.75 11.13
N ASP A 130 -15.41 -9.72 10.95
CA ASP A 130 -15.26 -8.74 9.88
C ASP A 130 -13.98 -7.90 10.04
N ILE A 131 -13.66 -7.49 11.28
CA ILE A 131 -12.37 -6.84 11.62
C ILE A 131 -11.21 -7.76 11.24
N SER A 132 -11.22 -9.02 11.71
CA SER A 132 -10.14 -9.98 11.44
C SER A 132 -9.96 -10.27 9.94
N LEU A 133 -11.06 -10.39 9.17
CA LEU A 133 -10.99 -10.58 7.73
C LEU A 133 -10.48 -9.33 7.01
N THR A 134 -10.85 -8.15 7.49
CA THR A 134 -10.35 -6.86 6.97
C THR A 134 -8.86 -6.72 7.24
N GLU A 135 -8.40 -7.01 8.46
CA GLU A 135 -6.99 -7.03 8.84
C GLU A 135 -6.21 -8.00 7.94
N LYS A 136 -6.65 -9.26 7.82
CA LYS A 136 -6.02 -10.26 6.96
C LYS A 136 -5.93 -9.83 5.49
N ARG A 137 -6.95 -9.12 4.98
CA ARG A 137 -6.91 -8.54 3.63
C ARG A 137 -5.84 -7.45 3.51
N HIS A 138 -5.68 -6.62 4.52
CA HIS A 138 -4.64 -5.59 4.57
C HIS A 138 -3.24 -6.20 4.76
N GLU A 139 -3.08 -7.22 5.60
CA GLU A 139 -1.83 -7.97 5.76
C GLU A 139 -1.37 -8.58 4.45
N ASN A 140 -2.28 -9.21 3.69
CA ASN A 140 -1.97 -9.74 2.37
C ASN A 140 -1.49 -8.64 1.41
N ALA A 141 -2.12 -7.46 1.43
CA ALA A 141 -1.69 -6.34 0.61
C ALA A 141 -0.30 -5.83 1.03
N ILE A 142 -0.04 -5.71 2.33
CA ILE A 142 1.27 -5.33 2.88
C ILE A 142 2.34 -6.36 2.48
N ALA A 143 2.03 -7.65 2.53
CA ALA A 143 2.95 -8.72 2.16
C ALA A 143 3.38 -8.66 0.69
N VAL A 144 2.49 -8.21 -0.22
CA VAL A 144 2.83 -7.97 -1.63
C VAL A 144 3.87 -6.86 -1.75
N PHE A 145 3.64 -5.69 -1.12
CA PHE A 145 4.59 -4.58 -1.15
C PHE A 145 5.91 -4.89 -0.46
N LYS A 146 5.88 -5.61 0.66
CA LYS A 146 7.09 -6.08 1.34
C LYS A 146 7.90 -7.01 0.43
N SER A 147 7.23 -7.94 -0.25
CA SER A 147 7.90 -8.82 -1.22
C SER A 147 8.47 -8.05 -2.41
N LEU A 148 7.80 -7.00 -2.90
CA LEU A 148 8.37 -6.11 -3.91
C LEU A 148 9.63 -5.40 -3.40
N GLY A 149 9.61 -4.92 -2.15
CA GLY A 149 10.77 -4.30 -1.50
C GLY A 149 11.95 -5.25 -1.31
N ASP A 150 11.69 -6.54 -1.07
CA ASP A 150 12.74 -7.56 -0.93
C ASP A 150 13.29 -8.02 -2.29
N VAL A 151 12.42 -8.16 -3.31
CA VAL A 151 12.79 -8.68 -4.63
C VAL A 151 13.46 -7.62 -5.51
N ALA A 152 13.06 -6.34 -5.42
CA ALA A 152 13.60 -5.29 -6.28
C ALA A 152 15.12 -5.10 -6.17
N PRO A 153 15.74 -5.05 -4.97
CA PRO A 153 17.20 -5.01 -4.84
C PRO A 153 17.89 -6.26 -5.40
N ALA A 154 17.30 -7.44 -5.20
CA ALA A 154 17.83 -8.69 -5.75
C ALA A 154 17.80 -8.70 -7.29
N MET A 155 16.72 -8.22 -7.91
CA MET A 155 16.65 -8.03 -9.36
C MET A 155 17.65 -6.99 -9.86
N GLY A 156 17.91 -5.94 -9.08
CA GLY A 156 18.98 -4.97 -9.35
C GLY A 156 20.36 -5.62 -9.40
N MET A 157 20.68 -6.49 -8.44
CA MET A 157 21.94 -7.26 -8.45
C MET A 157 22.03 -8.25 -9.62
N ILE A 158 20.91 -8.80 -10.09
CA ILE A 158 20.89 -9.61 -11.31
C ILE A 158 21.17 -8.73 -12.53
N GLY A 159 20.60 -7.52 -12.57
CA GLY A 159 20.87 -6.52 -13.61
C GLY A 159 22.35 -6.15 -13.70
N THR A 160 23.03 -5.95 -12.57
CA THR A 160 24.48 -5.66 -12.57
C THR A 160 25.29 -6.81 -13.16
N LEU A 161 24.93 -8.06 -12.88
CA LEU A 161 25.60 -9.23 -13.47
C LEU A 161 25.37 -9.30 -14.99
N ILE A 162 24.16 -9.01 -15.46
CA ILE A 162 23.86 -8.98 -16.90
C ILE A 162 24.67 -7.87 -17.59
N GLY A 163 24.73 -6.67 -16.99
CA GLY A 163 25.54 -5.56 -17.49
C GLY A 163 27.03 -5.90 -17.56
N LEU A 164 27.57 -6.55 -16.52
CA LEU A 164 28.97 -7.01 -16.51
C LEU A 164 29.27 -8.02 -17.62
N VAL A 165 28.35 -8.96 -17.90
CA VAL A 165 28.51 -9.90 -19.03
C VAL A 165 28.49 -9.16 -20.37
N ALA A 166 27.58 -8.19 -20.53
CA ALA A 166 27.51 -7.38 -21.75
C ALA A 166 28.78 -6.53 -21.96
N MET A 167 29.34 -5.98 -20.89
CA MET A 167 30.60 -5.23 -20.90
C MET A 167 31.77 -6.13 -21.31
N LEU A 168 31.91 -7.31 -20.69
CA LEU A 168 32.99 -8.26 -21.01
C LEU A 168 32.89 -8.78 -22.45
N SER A 169 31.67 -8.88 -23.00
CA SER A 169 31.46 -9.29 -24.39
C SER A 169 31.89 -8.23 -25.42
N ASN A 170 32.05 -6.96 -25.03
CA ASN A 170 32.41 -5.85 -25.92
C ASN A 170 33.76 -5.24 -25.55
N MET A 171 34.64 -6.02 -24.93
CA MET A 171 35.91 -5.53 -24.37
C MET A 171 36.88 -5.00 -25.44
N ASP A 172 36.67 -5.35 -26.72
CA ASP A 172 37.48 -4.91 -27.85
C ASP A 172 37.18 -3.46 -28.30
N ASP A 173 36.06 -2.86 -27.88
CA ASP A 173 35.72 -1.46 -28.14
C ASP A 173 35.63 -0.63 -26.84
N PRO A 174 36.66 0.17 -26.51
CA PRO A 174 36.68 1.03 -25.32
C PRO A 174 35.51 2.02 -25.23
N LYS A 175 34.88 2.37 -26.37
CA LYS A 175 33.72 3.29 -26.38
C LYS A 175 32.42 2.59 -25.95
N ALA A 176 32.33 1.27 -26.11
CA ALA A 176 31.17 0.47 -25.71
C ALA A 176 31.17 0.14 -24.20
N ILE A 177 32.32 0.27 -23.53
CA ILE A 177 32.48 -0.06 -22.11
C ILE A 177 31.71 0.89 -21.18
N GLY A 178 31.78 2.20 -21.45
CA GLY A 178 31.12 3.22 -20.62
C GLY A 178 29.60 3.04 -20.54
N PRO A 179 28.89 2.95 -21.67
CA PRO A 179 27.44 2.70 -21.70
C PRO A 179 27.01 1.34 -21.12
N ALA A 180 27.87 0.32 -21.14
CA ALA A 180 27.56 -0.98 -20.55
C ALA A 180 27.76 -1.04 -19.02
N MET A 181 28.46 -0.05 -18.45
CA MET A 181 28.74 0.07 -17.02
C MET A 181 27.85 1.10 -16.31
N ALA A 182 27.34 2.10 -17.05
CA ALA A 182 26.41 3.13 -16.56
C ALA A 182 24.99 2.58 -16.40
#